data_AF-A0A929T7K8-F1
#
_entry.id   AF-A0A929T7K8-F1
#
_cell.length_a   1.000
_cell.length_b   1.000
_cell.length_c   1.000
_cell.angle_alpha   90.00
_cell.angle_beta   90.00
_cell.angle_gamma   90.00
#
_symmetry.space_group_name_H-M   'P 1'
#
loop_
_entity.id
_entity.type
_entity.pdbx_description
1 polymer ?
#
loop_
_entity_poly.entity_id
_entity_poly.type
_entity_poly.pdbx_seq_one_letter_code
_entity_poly.pdbx_strand_id
1 'polypeptide(L)' 'PEVIAYADKANERLRRRYYRMTLKCGKKVNVVKTSIARELACFLWGMMMGETA' A
#
# COMPACT_ATOMS: atom_id res chain seq x y z
N PRO A 1 -6.43 13.38 -13.40
CA PRO A 1 -7.00 12.01 -13.43
C PRO A 1 -5.98 10.91 -13.12
N GLU A 2 -4.74 11.01 -13.61
CA GLU A 2 -3.67 10.00 -13.43
C GLU A 2 -3.28 9.77 -11.97
N VAL A 3 -3.20 10.84 -11.16
CA VAL A 3 -2.92 10.76 -9.71
C VAL A 3 -3.98 9.94 -8.97
N ILE A 4 -5.26 10.07 -9.37
CA ILE A 4 -6.37 9.31 -8.77
C ILE A 4 -6.25 7.82 -9.11
N ALA A 5 -6.00 7.51 -10.39
CA ALA A 5 -5.81 6.12 -10.83
C ALA A 5 -4.59 5.46 -10.16
N TYR A 6 -3.50 6.20 -9.96
CA TYR A 6 -2.33 5.73 -9.23
C TYR A 6 -2.64 5.46 -7.75
N ALA A 7 -3.37 6.38 -7.10
CA ALA A 7 -3.81 6.20 -5.73
C ALA A 7 -4.72 4.97 -5.56
N ASP A 8 -5.64 4.73 -6.49
CA ASP A 8 -6.52 3.55 -6.49
C ASP A 8 -5.72 2.25 -6.67
N LYS A 9 -4.74 2.23 -7.58
CA LYS A 9 -3.82 1.10 -7.78
C LYS A 9 -3.02 0.79 -6.51
N ALA A 10 -2.51 1.84 -5.85
CA ALA A 10 -1.81 1.69 -4.57
C ALA A 10 -2.74 1.13 -3.49
N ASN A 11 -3.97 1.65 -3.39
CA ASN A 11 -4.97 1.20 -2.44
C ASN A 11 -5.33 -0.28 -2.61
N GLU A 12 -5.60 -0.72 -3.84
CA GLU A 12 -5.90 -2.14 -4.12
C GLU A 12 -4.73 -3.04 -3.70
N ARG A 13 -3.50 -2.64 -4.04
CA ARG A 13 -2.29 -3.40 -3.68
C ARG A 13 -2.12 -3.52 -2.17
N LEU A 14 -2.19 -2.42 -1.43
CA LEU A 14 -2.03 -2.40 0.02
C LEU A 14 -3.13 -3.23 0.70
N ARG A 15 -4.38 -3.10 0.23
CA ARG A 15 -5.52 -3.84 0.76
C ARG A 15 -5.39 -5.36 0.51
N ARG A 16 -4.99 -5.75 -0.70
CA ARG A 16 -4.72 -7.16 -1.06
C ARG A 16 -3.58 -7.74 -0.22
N ARG A 17 -2.52 -6.97 0.02
CA ARG A 17 -1.38 -7.38 0.86
C ARG A 17 -1.79 -7.53 2.33
N TYR A 18 -2.58 -6.59 2.86
CA TYR A 18 -3.11 -6.64 4.22
C TYR A 18 -3.94 -7.91 4.46
N TYR A 19 -4.90 -8.20 3.58
CA TYR A 19 -5.72 -9.40 3.71
C TYR A 19 -4.91 -10.68 3.53
N ARG A 20 -3.96 -10.73 2.60
CA ARG A 20 -3.07 -11.88 2.46
C ARG A 20 -2.27 -12.13 3.74
N MET A 21 -1.66 -11.10 4.30
CA MET A 21 -0.81 -11.25 5.48
C MET A 21 -1.61 -11.56 6.76
N THR A 22 -2.81 -10.98 6.87
CA THR A 22 -3.67 -11.17 8.06
C THR A 22 -4.47 -12.47 7.98
N LEU A 23 -5.19 -12.70 6.88
CA LEU A 23 -6.13 -13.83 6.75
C LEU A 23 -5.48 -15.11 6.22
N LYS A 24 -4.55 -15.02 5.24
CA LYS A 24 -3.90 -16.23 4.69
C LYS A 24 -2.66 -16.65 5.46
N CYS A 25 -1.85 -15.71 5.94
CA CYS A 25 -0.59 -16.02 6.61
C CYS A 25 -0.67 -15.98 8.14
N GLY A 26 -1.78 -15.49 8.72
CA GLY A 26 -1.95 -15.40 10.18
C GLY A 26 -0.91 -14.51 10.89
N LYS A 27 -0.30 -13.53 10.19
CA LYS A 27 0.71 -12.66 10.79
C LYS A 27 0.10 -11.74 11.84
N LYS A 28 0.85 -11.45 12.90
CA LYS A 28 0.48 -10.47 13.93
C LYS A 28 0.10 -9.14 13.29
N VAL A 29 -1.10 -8.64 13.63
CA VAL A 29 -1.68 -7.43 13.03
C VAL A 29 -0.73 -6.22 13.11
N ASN A 30 0.01 -6.07 14.21
CA ASN A 30 0.97 -4.97 14.38
C ASN A 30 2.11 -5.01 13.35
N VAL A 31 2.61 -6.20 13.01
CA VAL A 31 3.64 -6.40 11.98
C VAL A 31 3.06 -6.14 10.58
N VAL A 32 1.81 -6.53 10.35
CA VAL A 32 1.14 -6.24 9.09
C VAL A 32 0.97 -4.72 8.93
N LYS A 33 0.43 -4.03 9.94
CA LYS A 33 0.21 -2.57 9.92
C LYS A 33 1.50 -1.79 9.64
N THR A 34 2.61 -2.12 10.32
CA THR A 34 3.90 -1.45 10.07
C THR A 34 4.43 -1.69 8.66
N SER A 35 4.29 -2.91 8.13
CA SER A 35 4.71 -3.21 6.76
C SER A 35 3.89 -2.45 5.70
N ILE A 36 2.58 -2.32 5.92
CA ILE A 36 1.67 -1.58 5.03
C ILE A 36 1.94 -0.07 5.11
N ALA A 37 2.16 0.48 6.32
CA ALA A 37 2.49 1.88 6.50
C ALA A 37 3.80 2.27 5.80
N ARG A 38 4.82 1.40 5.84
CA ARG A 38 6.08 1.62 5.12
C ARG A 38 5.86 1.69 3.60
N GLU A 39 5.06 0.78 3.07
CA GLU A 39 4.76 0.75 1.63
C GLU A 39 3.89 1.94 1.20
N LEU A 40 2.94 2.37 2.03
CA LEU A 40 2.15 3.59 1.83
C LEU A 40 3.03 4.84 1.76
N ALA A 41 4.01 4.97 2.68
CA ALA A 41 4.93 6.10 2.68
C ALA A 41 5.75 6.19 1.37
N CYS A 42 6.19 5.05 0.84
CA CYS A 42 6.87 5.00 -0.46
C CYS A 42 5.95 5.44 -1.61
N PHE A 43 4.67 5.06 -1.60
CA PHE A 43 3.71 5.50 -2.61
C PHE A 43 3.45 7.01 -2.55
N LEU A 44 3.30 7.56 -1.34
CA LEU A 44 3.10 9.00 -1.15
C LEU A 44 4.31 9.81 -1.62
N TRP A 45 5.53 9.32 -1.36
CA TRP A 45 6.75 9.94 -1.87
C TRP A 45 6.80 9.93 -3.40
N GLY A 46 6.53 8.78 -4.05
CA GLY A 46 6.49 8.68 -5.50
C GLY A 46 5.44 9.61 -6.14
N MET A 47 4.26 9.72 -5.51
CA MET A 47 3.23 10.69 -5.92
C MET A 47 3.70 12.14 -5.79
N MET A 48 4.43 12.46 -4.70
CA MET A 48 4.95 13.81 -4.44
C MET A 48 6.04 14.23 -5.43
N MET A 49 6.87 13.29 -5.87
CA MET A 49 7.99 13.53 -6.79
C MET A 49 7.61 13.43 -8.27
N GLY A 50 6.35 13.15 -8.59
CA GLY A 50 5.87 13.04 -9.98
C GLY A 50 6.28 11.74 -10.69
N GLU A 51 6.74 10.71 -9.97
CA GLU A 51 6.94 9.36 -10.51
C GLU A 51 5.60 8.61 -10.60
N THR A 52 4.64 9.17 -11.34
CA THR A 52 3.30 8.57 -11.53
C THR A 52 3.20 7.69 -12.79
N ALA A 53 4.34 7.17 -13.27
CA ALA A 53 4.46 6.36 -14.48
C ALA A 53 3.76 4.98 -14.40
#